data_AF-A0A9E2YC24-F1
#
_entry.id   AF-A0A9E2YC24-F1
#
_cell.length_a   1.000
_cell.length_b   1.000
_cell.length_c   1.000
_cell.angle_alpha   90.00
_cell.angle_beta   90.00
_cell.angle_gamma   90.00
#
_symmetry.space_group_name_H-M   'P 1'
#
loop_
_entity.id
_entity.type
_entity.pdbx_description
1 polymer ?
#
loop_
_entity_poly.entity_id
_entity_poly.type
_entity_poly.pdbx_seq_one_letter_code
_entity_poly.pdbx_strand_id
1 'polypeptide(L)'
;MTDLATNELWSIFDARRVKAPELRGLDQSVNGIVGWFKNRKPVLKHLRQQAARIEALEPEIHNLGSTAFTEAIRQARELGRLNRLREDALDRAMAVVREAAWRAVEKRPFPVQIMGALGMIQGLITEMATGEGKTLTASLAASILAWAGKPVHVITVNDYLVARDAEQMRPVYEMLGLRVGHVIHETTV
;
A
#
# COMPACT_ATOMS: atom_id res chain seq x y z
N MET A 1 14.14 22.83 -14.00
CA MET A 1 13.27 22.20 -12.99
C MET A 1 14.08 22.04 -11.72
N THR A 2 13.46 22.31 -10.59
CA THR A 2 14.01 22.78 -9.32
C THR A 2 15.00 21.83 -8.62
N ASP A 3 16.14 22.41 -8.18
CA ASP A 3 17.17 21.85 -7.27
C ASP A 3 16.64 21.21 -5.96
N LEU A 4 15.37 21.43 -5.65
CA LEU A 4 14.70 20.84 -4.49
C LEU A 4 14.39 19.34 -4.68
N ALA A 5 14.11 18.90 -5.92
CA ALA A 5 13.82 17.49 -6.20
C ALA A 5 15.09 16.61 -6.13
N THR A 6 16.25 17.18 -6.43
CA THR A 6 17.56 16.52 -6.39
C THR A 6 18.15 16.42 -4.97
N ASN A 7 17.72 17.24 -4.00
CA ASN A 7 18.24 17.12 -2.64
C ASN A 7 17.37 16.25 -1.72
N GLU A 8 16.03 16.29 -1.83
CA GLU A 8 15.17 15.51 -0.92
C GLU A 8 15.10 14.02 -1.27
N LEU A 9 14.97 13.66 -2.56
CA LEU A 9 14.88 12.25 -2.97
C LEU A 9 16.17 11.48 -2.69
N TRP A 10 17.32 12.12 -2.90
CA TRP A 10 18.62 11.53 -2.64
C TRP A 10 18.93 11.44 -1.16
N SER A 11 18.40 12.33 -0.31
CA SER A 11 18.59 12.23 1.15
C SER A 11 18.10 10.92 1.77
N ILE A 12 17.12 10.24 1.17
CA ILE A 12 16.64 8.91 1.59
C ILE A 12 17.66 7.81 1.24
N PHE A 13 18.42 7.96 0.15
CA PHE A 13 19.46 7.02 -0.27
C PHE A 13 20.84 7.38 0.33
N ASP A 14 21.08 8.68 0.57
CA ASP A 14 22.18 9.26 1.34
C ASP A 14 21.95 9.23 2.85
N ALA A 15 20.79 8.72 3.28
CA ALA A 15 20.62 8.20 4.62
C ALA A 15 21.62 7.05 4.74
N ARG A 16 22.87 7.42 5.07
CA ARG A 16 23.97 6.52 5.39
C ARG A 16 23.30 5.41 6.17
N ARG A 17 23.48 4.14 5.76
CA ARG A 17 23.09 3.01 6.61
C ARG A 17 23.76 3.27 7.95
N VAL A 18 23.03 3.89 8.88
CA VAL A 18 23.49 4.08 10.23
C VAL A 18 23.45 2.65 10.73
N LYS A 19 24.62 2.01 10.74
CA LYS A 19 24.76 0.72 11.41
C LYS A 19 24.16 0.94 12.78
N ALA A 20 23.14 0.15 13.11
CA ALA A 20 22.58 0.18 14.44
C ALA A 20 23.76 0.10 15.42
N PRO A 21 23.83 1.00 16.41
CA PRO A 21 24.98 1.04 17.31
C PRO A 21 25.19 -0.35 17.91
N GLU A 22 26.46 -0.77 18.05
CA GLU A 22 26.76 -2.00 18.78
C GLU A 22 26.32 -1.82 20.24
N LEU A 23 25.15 -2.37 20.57
CA LEU A 23 24.65 -2.34 21.94
C LEU A 23 25.47 -3.30 22.80
N ARG A 24 25.94 -2.83 23.96
CA ARG A 24 26.68 -3.63 24.93
C ARG A 24 26.07 -3.46 26.33
N GLY A 25 26.25 -4.48 27.17
CA GLY A 25 25.79 -4.44 28.55
C GLY A 25 24.27 -4.26 28.67
N LEU A 26 23.84 -3.32 29.52
CA LEU A 26 22.42 -3.09 29.83
C LEU A 26 21.60 -2.67 28.61
N ASP A 27 22.17 -1.89 27.68
CA ASP A 27 21.45 -1.44 26.48
C ASP A 27 21.08 -2.60 25.57
N GLN A 28 21.94 -3.62 25.48
CA GLN A 28 21.66 -4.84 24.73
C GLN A 28 20.52 -5.63 25.37
N SER A 29 20.54 -5.76 26.70
CA SER A 29 19.48 -6.44 27.46
C SER A 29 18.15 -5.71 27.33
N VAL A 30 18.13 -4.39 27.49
CA VAL A 30 16.93 -3.55 27.34
C VAL A 30 16.38 -3.64 25.92
N ASN A 31 17.23 -3.52 24.89
CA ASN A 31 16.79 -3.68 23.50
C ASN A 31 16.26 -5.08 23.21
N GLY A 32 16.87 -6.12 23.78
CA GLY A 32 16.37 -7.50 23.70
C GLY A 32 14.99 -7.65 24.31
N ILE A 33 14.76 -7.08 25.49
CA ILE A 33 13.46 -7.08 26.18
C ILE A 33 12.41 -6.31 25.36
N VAL A 34 12.74 -5.09 24.90
CA VAL A 34 11.85 -4.27 24.07
C VAL A 34 11.50 -5.00 22.77
N GLY A 35 12.49 -5.60 22.10
CA GLY A 35 12.29 -6.42 20.90
C GLY A 35 11.38 -7.61 21.16
N TRP A 36 11.58 -8.32 22.27
CA TRP A 36 10.73 -9.43 22.68
C TRP A 36 9.27 -9.02 22.89
N PHE A 37 9.01 -7.89 23.57
CA PHE A 37 7.66 -7.35 23.74
C PHE A 37 7.04 -6.91 22.41
N LYS A 38 7.81 -6.25 21.51
CA LYS A 38 7.33 -5.83 20.19
C LYS A 38 6.98 -7.02 19.30
N ASN A 39 7.81 -8.05 19.27
CA ASN A 39 7.63 -9.25 18.44
C ASN A 39 6.50 -10.17 18.93
N ARG A 40 6.08 -10.03 20.20
CA ARG A 40 4.93 -10.75 20.75
C ARG A 40 3.57 -10.20 20.31
N LYS A 41 3.51 -9.02 19.69
CA LYS A 41 2.25 -8.48 19.17
C LYS A 41 1.73 -9.41 18.07
N PRO A 42 0.49 -9.94 18.17
CA PRO A 42 -0.03 -10.89 17.19
C PRO A 42 -0.53 -10.15 15.94
N VAL A 43 0.37 -9.45 15.25
CA VAL A 43 0.09 -8.61 14.09
C VAL A 43 -0.66 -9.41 13.01
N LEU A 44 -0.18 -10.61 12.70
CA LEU A 44 -0.79 -11.47 11.67
C LEU A 44 -2.25 -11.83 12.01
N LYS A 45 -2.55 -12.06 13.30
CA LYS A 45 -3.92 -12.34 13.75
C LYS A 45 -4.84 -11.13 13.52
N HIS A 46 -4.36 -9.93 13.85
CA HIS A 46 -5.12 -8.69 13.64
C HIS A 46 -5.35 -8.42 12.16
N LEU A 47 -4.31 -8.53 11.32
CA LEU A 47 -4.43 -8.36 9.87
C LEU A 47 -5.41 -9.37 9.26
N ARG A 48 -5.37 -10.63 9.70
CA ARG A 48 -6.32 -11.67 9.24
C ARG A 48 -7.75 -11.33 9.62
N GLN A 49 -7.99 -10.89 10.86
CA GLN A 49 -9.32 -10.48 11.31
C GLN A 49 -9.83 -9.26 10.53
N GLN A 50 -8.96 -8.28 10.27
CA GLN A 50 -9.30 -7.11 9.48
C GLN A 50 -9.60 -7.46 8.02
N ALA A 51 -8.79 -8.31 7.39
CA ALA A 51 -9.05 -8.80 6.05
C ALA A 51 -10.41 -9.52 5.96
N ALA A 52 -10.76 -10.35 6.95
CA ALA A 52 -12.07 -11.00 7.00
C ALA A 52 -13.24 -10.01 7.10
N ARG A 53 -13.09 -8.91 7.86
CA ARG A 53 -14.10 -7.83 7.90
C ARG A 53 -14.25 -7.14 6.54
N ILE A 54 -13.14 -6.86 5.86
CA ILE A 54 -13.13 -6.25 4.53
C ILE A 54 -13.81 -7.18 3.51
N GLU A 55 -13.54 -8.48 3.56
CA GLU A 55 -14.22 -9.45 2.70
C GLU A 55 -15.72 -9.52 2.98
N ALA A 56 -16.14 -9.38 4.24
CA ALA A 56 -17.57 -9.36 4.58
C ALA A 56 -18.33 -8.15 4.00
N LEU A 57 -17.64 -7.05 3.65
CA LEU A 57 -18.25 -5.90 2.97
C LEU A 57 -18.49 -6.14 1.49
N GLU A 58 -17.96 -7.22 0.92
CA GLU A 58 -18.01 -7.46 -0.51
C GLU A 58 -19.44 -7.51 -1.10
N PRO A 59 -20.43 -8.22 -0.52
CA PRO A 59 -21.76 -8.24 -1.12
C PRO A 59 -22.38 -6.83 -1.21
N GLU A 60 -22.10 -5.98 -0.22
CA GLU A 60 -22.56 -4.58 -0.23
C GLU A 60 -21.90 -3.80 -1.37
N ILE A 61 -20.56 -3.85 -1.46
CA ILE A 61 -19.79 -3.07 -2.43
C ILE A 61 -19.97 -3.58 -3.86
N HIS A 62 -20.03 -4.89 -4.06
CA HIS A 62 -20.21 -5.52 -5.37
C HIS A 62 -21.55 -5.15 -6.01
N ASN A 63 -22.61 -5.08 -5.20
CA ASN A 63 -23.95 -4.71 -5.64
C ASN A 63 -24.11 -3.20 -5.92
N LEU A 64 -23.08 -2.38 -5.67
CA LEU A 64 -23.12 -0.97 -6.04
C LEU A 64 -23.09 -0.82 -7.57
N GLY A 65 -24.14 -0.23 -8.12
CA GLY A 65 -24.14 0.23 -9.51
C GLY A 65 -23.06 1.29 -9.77
N SER A 66 -22.77 1.56 -11.04
CA SER A 66 -21.64 2.42 -11.45
C SER A 66 -21.63 3.80 -10.77
N THR A 67 -22.78 4.48 -10.69
CA THR A 67 -22.87 5.80 -10.04
C THR A 67 -22.58 5.74 -8.55
N ALA A 68 -23.16 4.76 -7.85
CA ALA A 68 -22.96 4.60 -6.41
C ALA A 68 -21.52 4.18 -6.08
N PHE A 69 -20.89 3.37 -6.94
CA PHE A 69 -19.50 2.96 -6.79
C PHE A 69 -18.53 4.14 -6.97
N THR A 70 -18.75 4.97 -8.00
CA THR A 70 -17.97 6.21 -8.21
C THR A 70 -18.10 7.14 -7.00
N GLU A 71 -19.30 7.26 -6.43
CA GLU A 71 -19.53 8.05 -5.23
C GLU A 71 -18.82 7.47 -4.00
N ALA A 72 -18.82 6.15 -3.83
CA ALA A 72 -18.06 5.48 -2.77
C ALA A 72 -16.55 5.74 -2.88
N ILE A 73 -15.99 5.71 -4.10
CA ILE A 73 -14.60 6.10 -4.37
C ILE A 73 -14.38 7.56 -3.97
N ARG A 74 -15.27 8.48 -4.38
CA ARG A 74 -15.15 9.91 -4.06
C ARG A 74 -15.14 10.14 -2.54
N GLN A 75 -16.01 9.47 -1.80
CA GLN A 75 -16.07 9.57 -0.33
C GLN A 75 -14.79 9.04 0.33
N ALA A 76 -14.30 7.87 -0.10
CA ALA A 76 -13.06 7.30 0.42
C ALA A 76 -11.85 8.22 0.15
N ARG A 77 -11.79 8.82 -1.04
CA ARG A 77 -10.76 9.82 -1.40
C ARG A 77 -10.79 11.05 -0.52
N GLU A 78 -11.97 11.57 -0.23
CA GLU A 78 -12.13 12.73 0.63
C GLU A 78 -11.68 12.44 2.06
N LEU A 79 -12.08 11.29 2.61
CA LEU A 79 -11.56 10.83 3.90
C LEU A 79 -10.05 10.64 3.88
N GLY A 80 -9.49 10.15 2.77
CA GLY A 80 -8.04 10.05 2.55
C GLY A 80 -7.35 11.39 2.69
N ARG A 81 -7.81 12.41 1.96
CA ARG A 81 -7.26 13.79 2.01
C ARG A 81 -7.30 14.40 3.41
N LEU A 82 -8.35 14.09 4.17
CA LEU A 82 -8.50 14.53 5.55
C LEU A 82 -7.67 13.70 6.55
N ASN A 83 -6.91 12.69 6.10
CA ASN A 83 -6.21 11.70 6.93
C ASN A 83 -7.15 10.98 7.92
N ARG A 84 -8.38 10.69 7.47
CA ARG A 84 -9.46 10.05 8.25
C ARG A 84 -9.77 8.62 7.81
N LEU A 85 -8.96 8.02 6.94
CA LEU A 85 -9.03 6.59 6.65
C LEU A 85 -8.46 5.79 7.82
N ARG A 86 -9.30 5.55 8.83
CA ARG A 86 -8.99 4.80 10.05
C ARG A 86 -10.12 3.83 10.34
N GLU A 87 -9.81 2.74 11.03
CA GLU A 87 -10.79 1.78 11.53
C GLU A 87 -11.76 1.35 10.40
N ASP A 88 -13.07 1.47 10.61
CA ASP A 88 -14.09 1.04 9.66
C ASP A 88 -14.03 1.81 8.33
N ALA A 89 -13.58 3.07 8.35
CA ALA A 89 -13.41 3.85 7.12
C ALA A 89 -12.27 3.29 6.25
N LEU A 90 -11.19 2.78 6.87
CA LEU A 90 -10.13 2.08 6.15
C LEU A 90 -10.62 0.75 5.60
N ASP A 91 -11.39 -0.01 6.38
CA ASP A 91 -11.93 -1.31 5.96
C ASP A 91 -12.87 -1.13 4.74
N ARG A 92 -13.77 -0.16 4.78
CA ARG A 92 -14.66 0.18 3.65
C ARG A 92 -13.88 0.69 2.43
N ALA A 93 -12.89 1.55 2.63
CA ALA A 93 -12.03 2.05 1.56
C ALA A 93 -11.25 0.91 0.88
N MET A 94 -10.71 -0.03 1.65
CA MET A 94 -10.02 -1.21 1.11
C MET A 94 -10.98 -2.13 0.36
N ALA A 95 -12.24 -2.29 0.81
CA ALA A 95 -13.26 -3.03 0.07
C ALA A 95 -13.59 -2.38 -1.29
N VAL A 96 -13.66 -1.04 -1.35
CA VAL A 96 -13.82 -0.29 -2.60
C VAL A 96 -12.63 -0.48 -3.54
N VAL A 97 -11.40 -0.41 -3.02
CA VAL A 97 -10.17 -0.66 -3.81
C VAL A 97 -10.12 -2.10 -4.33
N ARG A 98 -10.54 -3.06 -3.51
CA ARG A 98 -10.66 -4.48 -3.89
C ARG A 98 -11.65 -4.68 -5.04
N GLU A 99 -12.81 -4.04 -4.97
CA GLU A 99 -13.82 -4.10 -6.04
C GLU A 99 -13.33 -3.38 -7.31
N ALA A 100 -12.60 -2.28 -7.20
CA ALA A 100 -12.02 -1.60 -8.36
C ALA A 100 -11.01 -2.50 -9.09
N ALA A 101 -10.18 -3.25 -8.36
CA ALA A 101 -9.28 -4.24 -8.96
C ALA A 101 -10.06 -5.33 -9.73
N TRP A 102 -11.16 -5.81 -9.16
CA TRP A 102 -12.03 -6.78 -9.84
C TRP A 102 -12.64 -6.19 -11.12
N ARG A 103 -13.24 -4.99 -11.04
CA ARG A 103 -13.89 -4.35 -12.19
C ARG A 103 -12.91 -3.91 -13.29
N ALA A 104 -11.69 -3.55 -12.94
CA ALA A 104 -10.72 -2.98 -13.87
C ALA A 104 -9.83 -4.01 -14.54
N VAL A 105 -9.45 -5.08 -13.83
CA VAL A 105 -8.48 -6.07 -14.32
C VAL A 105 -8.91 -7.53 -14.08
N GLU A 106 -10.16 -7.76 -13.67
CA GLU A 106 -10.73 -9.10 -13.41
C GLU A 106 -9.90 -9.93 -12.42
N LYS A 107 -9.21 -9.24 -11.51
CA LYS A 107 -8.45 -9.89 -10.43
C LYS A 107 -9.03 -9.45 -9.12
N ARG A 108 -9.72 -10.36 -8.45
CA ARG A 108 -10.28 -10.14 -7.13
C ARG A 108 -9.23 -10.43 -6.07
N PRO A 109 -8.77 -9.43 -5.31
CA PRO A 109 -7.73 -9.68 -4.32
C PRO A 109 -8.15 -10.71 -3.26
N PHE A 110 -7.26 -11.68 -3.03
CA PHE A 110 -7.39 -12.69 -1.98
C PHE A 110 -7.13 -12.11 -0.59
N PRO A 111 -7.64 -12.73 0.48
CA PRO A 111 -7.40 -12.25 1.85
C PRO A 111 -5.93 -12.06 2.20
N VAL A 112 -5.03 -12.93 1.71
CA VAL A 112 -3.58 -12.78 1.93
C VAL A 112 -2.99 -11.52 1.28
N GLN A 113 -3.55 -11.08 0.14
CA GLN A 113 -3.16 -9.85 -0.55
C GLN A 113 -3.71 -8.62 0.19
N ILE A 114 -4.93 -8.70 0.71
CA ILE A 114 -5.51 -7.65 1.57
C ILE A 114 -4.67 -7.49 2.85
N MET A 115 -4.30 -8.60 3.50
CA MET A 115 -3.42 -8.61 4.67
C MET A 115 -2.07 -7.96 4.35
N GLY A 116 -1.48 -8.29 3.20
CA GLY A 116 -0.22 -7.70 2.75
C GLY A 116 -0.32 -6.19 2.51
N ALA A 117 -1.39 -5.74 1.86
CA ALA A 117 -1.63 -4.32 1.62
C ALA A 117 -1.82 -3.54 2.93
N LEU A 118 -2.60 -4.09 3.87
CA LEU A 118 -2.76 -3.53 5.21
C LEU A 118 -1.43 -3.45 5.97
N GLY A 119 -0.60 -4.49 5.86
CA GLY A 119 0.75 -4.50 6.42
C GLY A 119 1.62 -3.37 5.88
N MET A 120 1.63 -3.18 4.55
CA MET A 120 2.35 -2.08 3.89
C MET A 120 1.84 -0.70 4.35
N ILE A 121 0.52 -0.51 4.44
CA ILE A 121 -0.09 0.75 4.93
C ILE A 121 0.34 1.05 6.38
N GLN A 122 0.51 0.00 7.20
CA GLN A 122 1.00 0.11 8.59
C GLN A 122 2.52 0.29 8.70
N GLY A 123 3.25 0.35 7.58
CA GLY A 123 4.71 0.49 7.57
C GLY A 123 5.47 -0.79 7.90
N LEU A 124 4.82 -1.95 7.74
CA LEU A 124 5.44 -3.25 7.97
C LEU A 124 6.08 -3.80 6.69
N ILE A 125 7.12 -4.61 6.86
CA ILE A 125 7.66 -5.45 5.79
C ILE A 125 6.70 -6.62 5.59
N THR A 126 6.17 -6.74 4.37
CA THR A 126 5.27 -7.83 4.00
C THR A 126 6.03 -8.86 3.17
N GLU A 127 6.23 -10.05 3.74
CA GLU A 127 6.81 -11.19 3.03
C GLU A 127 5.71 -12.02 2.36
N MET A 128 5.86 -12.27 1.07
CA MET A 128 4.94 -13.11 0.28
C MET A 128 5.77 -13.99 -0.66
N ALA A 129 5.32 -15.23 -0.87
CA ALA A 129 5.93 -16.10 -1.87
C ALA A 129 5.77 -15.54 -3.30
N THR A 130 6.62 -15.98 -4.22
CA THR A 130 6.44 -15.68 -5.64
C THR A 130 5.17 -16.35 -6.15
N GLY A 131 4.38 -15.63 -6.95
CA GLY A 131 3.07 -16.12 -7.41
C GLY A 131 1.88 -15.65 -6.57
N GLU A 132 2.10 -15.14 -5.35
CA GLU A 132 1.03 -14.65 -4.47
C GLU A 132 0.42 -13.30 -4.89
N GLY A 133 0.86 -12.73 -6.01
CA GLY A 133 0.34 -11.45 -6.54
C GLY A 133 0.82 -10.21 -5.79
N LYS A 134 2.14 -10.10 -5.58
CA LYS A 134 2.82 -8.93 -4.97
C LYS A 134 2.46 -7.61 -5.67
N THR A 135 2.44 -7.59 -7.00
CA THR A 135 2.11 -6.39 -7.80
C THR A 135 0.70 -5.89 -7.50
N LEU A 136 -0.30 -6.78 -7.49
CA LEU A 136 -1.67 -6.42 -7.15
C LEU A 136 -1.75 -5.91 -5.71
N THR A 137 -1.12 -6.64 -4.76
CA THR A 137 -1.07 -6.26 -3.34
C THR A 137 -0.50 -4.87 -3.11
N ALA A 138 0.65 -4.56 -3.71
CA ALA A 138 1.27 -3.25 -3.63
C ALA A 138 0.38 -2.15 -4.23
N SER A 139 -0.37 -2.47 -5.29
CA SER A 139 -1.27 -1.52 -5.94
C SER A 139 -2.47 -1.15 -5.06
N LEU A 140 -3.00 -2.09 -4.27
CA LEU A 140 -4.05 -1.80 -3.28
C LEU A 140 -3.52 -0.82 -2.22
N ALA A 141 -2.34 -1.10 -1.67
CA ALA A 141 -1.70 -0.26 -0.66
C ALA A 141 -1.38 1.14 -1.21
N ALA A 142 -0.78 1.20 -2.41
CA ALA A 142 -0.44 2.44 -3.07
C ALA A 142 -1.67 3.31 -3.34
N SER A 143 -2.80 2.70 -3.71
CA SER A 143 -4.04 3.43 -3.96
C SER A 143 -4.58 4.11 -2.71
N ILE A 144 -4.64 3.39 -1.58
CA ILE A 144 -5.08 3.95 -0.28
C ILE A 144 -4.14 5.06 0.18
N LEU A 145 -2.83 4.85 0.10
CA LEU A 145 -1.84 5.84 0.52
C LEU A 145 -1.87 7.09 -0.36
N ALA A 146 -2.07 6.94 -1.67
CA ALA A 146 -2.16 8.06 -2.61
C ALA A 146 -3.39 8.93 -2.38
N TRP A 147 -4.47 8.38 -1.81
CA TRP A 147 -5.66 9.16 -1.43
C TRP A 147 -5.39 10.16 -0.30
N ALA A 148 -4.28 10.02 0.45
CA ALA A 148 -3.81 11.05 1.37
C ALA A 148 -3.29 12.33 0.68
N GLY A 149 -3.26 12.36 -0.66
CA GLY A 149 -2.78 13.50 -1.45
C GLY A 149 -1.26 13.58 -1.55
N LYS A 150 -0.55 12.55 -1.09
CA LYS A 150 0.91 12.43 -1.20
C LYS A 150 1.27 11.50 -2.35
N PRO A 151 2.33 11.80 -3.13
CA PRO A 151 2.82 10.87 -4.14
C PRO A 151 3.30 9.57 -3.46
N VAL A 152 3.03 8.44 -4.11
CA VAL A 152 3.49 7.12 -3.67
C VAL A 152 4.44 6.58 -4.72
N HIS A 153 5.64 6.19 -4.29
CA HIS A 153 6.65 5.60 -5.17
C HIS A 153 6.70 4.09 -4.96
N VAL A 154 6.42 3.32 -6.01
CA VAL A 154 6.61 1.87 -6.04
C VAL A 154 7.91 1.59 -6.75
N ILE A 155 8.88 1.02 -6.03
CA ILE A 155 10.23 0.77 -6.53
C ILE A 155 10.38 -0.72 -6.82
N THR A 156 10.91 -1.06 -7.99
CA THR A 156 11.22 -2.44 -8.39
C THR A 156 12.62 -2.51 -9.00
N VAL A 157 13.07 -3.73 -9.32
CA VAL A 157 14.48 -4.03 -9.60
C VAL A 157 14.94 -3.69 -11.02
N ASN A 158 14.03 -3.49 -11.96
CA ASN A 158 14.40 -3.14 -13.35
C ASN A 158 13.26 -2.43 -14.10
N ASP A 159 13.64 -1.76 -15.18
CA ASP A 159 12.76 -0.94 -16.03
C ASP A 159 11.60 -1.72 -16.66
N TYR A 160 11.85 -2.98 -17.04
CA TYR A 160 10.79 -3.84 -17.59
C TYR A 160 9.66 -4.04 -16.56
N LEU A 161 10.00 -4.37 -15.32
CA LEU A 161 9.02 -4.52 -14.23
C LEU A 161 8.34 -3.19 -13.90
N VAL A 162 9.07 -2.07 -13.96
CA VAL A 162 8.52 -0.72 -13.76
C VAL A 162 7.42 -0.44 -14.78
N ALA A 163 7.71 -0.56 -16.08
CA ALA A 163 6.75 -0.29 -17.14
C ALA A 163 5.57 -1.26 -17.09
N ARG A 164 5.86 -2.57 -17.00
CA ARG A 164 4.84 -3.63 -16.96
C ARG A 164 3.87 -3.45 -15.80
N ASP A 165 4.37 -3.27 -14.57
CA ASP A 165 3.50 -3.21 -13.39
C ASP A 165 2.66 -1.92 -13.40
N ALA A 166 3.23 -0.81 -13.88
CA ALA A 166 2.49 0.45 -14.04
C ALA A 166 1.39 0.34 -15.10
N GLU A 167 1.66 -0.27 -16.26
CA GLU A 167 0.68 -0.46 -17.33
C GLU A 167 -0.41 -1.45 -16.93
N GLN A 168 -0.04 -2.59 -16.35
CA GLN A 168 -1.00 -3.61 -15.91
C GLN A 168 -1.97 -3.06 -14.86
N MET A 169 -1.51 -2.21 -13.95
CA MET A 169 -2.32 -1.67 -12.85
C MET A 169 -2.92 -0.29 -13.17
N ARG A 170 -2.59 0.32 -14.31
CA ARG A 170 -3.15 1.60 -14.77
C ARG A 170 -4.69 1.64 -14.72
N PRO A 171 -5.43 0.63 -15.22
CA PRO A 171 -6.89 0.65 -15.16
C PRO A 171 -7.42 0.73 -13.73
N VAL A 172 -6.75 0.07 -12.78
CA VAL A 172 -7.13 0.09 -11.36
C VAL A 172 -6.91 1.50 -10.78
N TYR A 173 -5.74 2.10 -11.02
CA TYR A 173 -5.44 3.44 -10.53
C TYR A 173 -6.39 4.49 -11.12
N GLU A 174 -6.63 4.45 -12.43
CA GLU A 174 -7.50 5.40 -13.12
C GLU A 174 -8.96 5.27 -12.66
N MET A 175 -9.46 4.05 -12.45
CA MET A 175 -10.78 3.81 -11.86
C MET A 175 -10.90 4.41 -10.46
N LEU A 176 -9.84 4.35 -9.66
CA LEU A 176 -9.75 4.95 -8.32
C LEU A 176 -9.48 6.47 -8.36
N GLY A 177 -9.49 7.07 -9.55
CA GLY A 177 -9.27 8.50 -9.78
C GLY A 177 -7.85 8.96 -9.52
N LEU A 178 -6.89 8.04 -9.62
CA LEU A 178 -5.45 8.28 -9.49
C LEU A 178 -4.81 8.34 -10.88
N ARG A 179 -3.62 8.94 -10.95
CA ARG A 179 -2.76 8.91 -12.14
C ARG A 179 -1.54 8.07 -11.83
N VAL A 180 -1.08 7.28 -12.81
CA VAL A 180 0.16 6.52 -12.72
C VAL A 180 1.11 6.94 -13.84
N GLY A 181 2.37 7.16 -13.45
CA GLY A 181 3.51 7.30 -14.34
C GLY A 181 4.56 6.27 -13.96
N HIS A 182 5.48 6.00 -14.88
CA HIS A 182 6.62 5.14 -14.63
C HIS A 182 7.89 5.84 -15.13
N VAL A 183 9.02 5.58 -14.48
CA VAL A 183 10.32 6.18 -14.83
C VAL A 183 11.26 5.04 -15.17
N ILE A 184 11.71 5.00 -16.41
CA ILE A 184 12.69 4.06 -16.95
C ILE A 184 13.90 4.85 -17.48
N HIS A 185 14.99 4.17 -17.80
CA HIS A 185 16.23 4.81 -18.23
C HIS A 185 16.03 5.75 -19.45
N GLU A 186 15.13 5.39 -20.36
CA GLU A 186 14.80 6.18 -21.56
C GLU A 186 13.80 7.31 -21.30
N THR A 187 13.21 7.39 -20.10
CA THR A 187 12.28 8.47 -19.75
C THR A 187 13.04 9.79 -19.72
N THR A 188 12.79 10.63 -20.72
CA THR A 188 13.32 11.99 -20.78
C THR A 188 12.36 12.93 -20.05
N VAL A 189 12.88 13.75 -19.13
CA VAL A 189 12.11 14.70 -18.30
C VAL A 189 11.94 16.03 -19.00
#